data_AF-A0A957L769-F1
#
_entry.id   AF-A0A957L769-F1
#
_cell.length_a   1.000
_cell.length_b   1.000
_cell.length_c   1.000
_cell.angle_alpha   90.00
_cell.angle_beta   90.00
_cell.angle_gamma   90.00
#
_symmetry.space_group_name_H-M   'P 1'
#
loop_
_entity.id
_entity.type
_entity.pdbx_description
1 polymer ?
#
loop_
_entity_poly.entity_id
_entity_poly.type
_entity_poly.pdbx_seq_one_letter_code
_entity_poly.pdbx_strand_id
1 'polypeptide(L)'
;LVNLPFSFNFYGTDYTQIRIGSNGTLHFDTAFAADFIINCVDEGPIDYLGEMLAPYWDDLDNRTEGAIETAVIGQEPNRVFVIEWDGVMRYFGESGDTVTFEVQLFETTNQVVYLYQDLTTFEYPNGANALVGMQSVQLDTTLTYSCRDDVLADKSGVTFVYPETPNPDLEGAENGIRPDFIGPPETMRPITPKGDVATLVNELSQAGLEALPDLQVRWLNEVPGREATWQLLNMSGDEAEELVYLWRGPAAYPELAQLAILSYGVGSEPAVLLDQWLTTRTTQYPHPALEAAGDVTGDGLQDLVLLDQDELTLLLVTNHGGVWQLVSSPEACKGRLALLDTDGDRQLEIVREDCPSGPRVSFGWQDGALVVQE
;
A
#
# COMPACT_ATOMS: atom_id res chain seq x y z
N LEU A 1 -8.83 -16.87 -23.26
CA LEU A 1 -7.68 -17.80 -23.26
C LEU A 1 -6.55 -17.14 -24.01
N VAL A 2 -5.43 -16.90 -23.33
CA VAL A 2 -4.25 -16.21 -23.85
C VAL A 2 -3.01 -17.01 -23.43
N ASN A 3 -1.96 -17.02 -24.25
CA ASN A 3 -0.67 -17.59 -23.86
C ASN A 3 0.06 -16.60 -22.96
N LEU A 4 0.62 -17.07 -21.84
CA LEU A 4 1.51 -16.25 -21.04
C LEU A 4 2.83 -16.03 -21.81
N PRO A 5 3.47 -14.84 -21.68
CA PRO A 5 4.75 -14.55 -22.34
C PRO A 5 5.95 -15.27 -21.70
N PHE A 6 5.76 -15.85 -20.52
CA PHE A 6 6.70 -16.66 -19.75
C PHE A 6 5.92 -17.77 -19.00
N SER A 7 6.61 -18.69 -18.33
CA SER A 7 5.96 -19.61 -17.39
C SER A 7 5.70 -18.86 -16.08
N PHE A 8 4.49 -18.96 -15.53
CA PHE A 8 4.11 -18.33 -14.26
C PHE A 8 3.69 -19.41 -13.26
N ASN A 9 4.29 -19.43 -12.07
CA ASN A 9 3.94 -20.38 -11.04
C ASN A 9 2.81 -19.81 -10.15
N PHE A 10 1.70 -20.54 -10.06
CA PHE A 10 0.58 -20.18 -9.19
C PHE A 10 0.27 -21.39 -8.28
N TYR A 11 0.28 -21.15 -6.97
CA TYR A 11 0.13 -22.18 -5.92
C TYR A 11 0.99 -23.44 -6.13
N GLY A 12 2.22 -23.27 -6.61
CA GLY A 12 3.19 -24.35 -6.84
C GLY A 12 3.13 -24.98 -8.24
N THR A 13 2.10 -24.70 -9.04
CA THR A 13 1.92 -25.25 -10.40
C THR A 13 2.36 -24.23 -11.46
N ASP A 14 3.20 -24.67 -12.41
CA ASP A 14 3.65 -23.87 -13.55
C ASP A 14 2.59 -23.81 -14.66
N TYR A 15 2.16 -22.60 -15.02
CA TYR A 15 1.21 -22.34 -16.08
C TYR A 15 1.83 -21.55 -17.25
N THR A 16 1.37 -21.85 -18.47
CA THR A 16 1.77 -21.15 -19.71
C THR A 16 0.59 -20.51 -20.46
N GLN A 17 -0.62 -20.59 -19.91
CA GLN A 17 -1.85 -20.03 -20.46
C GLN A 17 -2.77 -19.57 -19.32
N ILE A 18 -3.61 -18.55 -19.59
CA ILE A 18 -4.68 -18.10 -18.70
C ILE A 18 -5.97 -17.83 -19.46
N ARG A 19 -7.10 -17.86 -18.74
CA ARG A 19 -8.40 -17.34 -19.20
C ARG A 19 -8.73 -16.06 -18.46
N ILE A 20 -8.55 -14.95 -19.16
CA ILE A 20 -9.13 -13.66 -18.79
C ILE A 20 -10.64 -13.74 -18.98
N GLY A 21 -11.41 -13.33 -17.98
CA GLY A 21 -12.86 -13.20 -18.02
C GLY A 21 -13.33 -11.76 -18.27
N SER A 22 -14.56 -11.60 -18.76
CA SER A 22 -15.20 -10.27 -18.83
C SER A 22 -15.36 -9.67 -17.43
N ASN A 23 -15.68 -10.53 -16.47
CA ASN A 23 -16.13 -10.22 -15.12
C ASN A 23 -14.94 -10.03 -14.15
N GLY A 24 -13.83 -9.44 -14.59
CA GLY A 24 -12.70 -9.09 -13.72
C GLY A 24 -11.95 -10.25 -13.05
N THR A 25 -11.94 -11.43 -13.67
CA THR A 25 -11.21 -12.62 -13.18
C THR A 25 -10.15 -13.12 -14.16
N LEU A 26 -9.13 -13.81 -13.64
CA LEU A 26 -8.25 -14.71 -14.40
C LEU A 26 -8.37 -16.15 -13.85
N HIS A 27 -8.32 -17.14 -14.74
CA HIS A 27 -8.30 -18.55 -14.37
C HIS A 27 -7.18 -19.32 -15.08
N PHE A 28 -6.51 -20.23 -14.38
CA PHE A 28 -5.36 -20.97 -14.91
C PHE A 28 -5.73 -22.35 -15.49
N ASP A 29 -6.65 -23.09 -14.86
CA ASP A 29 -6.95 -24.49 -15.17
C ASP A 29 -8.36 -24.73 -15.75
N THR A 30 -9.38 -24.04 -15.23
CA THR A 30 -10.79 -24.21 -15.64
C THR A 30 -11.08 -23.68 -17.04
N ALA A 31 -12.19 -24.13 -17.61
CA ALA A 31 -12.72 -23.61 -18.87
C ALA A 31 -13.66 -22.40 -18.68
N PHE A 32 -14.19 -22.21 -17.47
CA PHE A 32 -15.24 -21.26 -17.12
C PHE A 32 -14.62 -20.00 -16.49
N ALA A 33 -14.84 -18.85 -17.12
CA ALA A 33 -14.20 -17.58 -16.77
C ALA A 33 -15.14 -16.39 -17.07
N ALA A 34 -16.42 -16.55 -16.76
CA ALA A 34 -17.47 -15.57 -17.04
C ALA A 34 -18.67 -15.81 -16.10
N ASP A 35 -18.39 -16.04 -14.82
CA ASP A 35 -19.44 -16.12 -13.81
C ASP A 35 -19.84 -14.69 -13.39
N PHE A 36 -21.14 -14.47 -13.31
CA PHE A 36 -21.77 -13.21 -12.90
C PHE A 36 -22.38 -13.30 -11.49
N ILE A 37 -22.28 -14.46 -10.84
CA ILE A 37 -22.72 -14.66 -9.46
C ILE A 37 -21.49 -14.53 -8.55
N ILE A 38 -21.14 -13.29 -8.19
CA ILE A 38 -20.07 -13.02 -7.21
C ILE A 38 -20.41 -13.74 -5.91
N ASN A 39 -19.56 -14.66 -5.48
CA ASN A 39 -19.65 -15.30 -4.17
C ASN A 39 -18.33 -15.09 -3.43
N CYS A 40 -18.41 -14.77 -2.15
CA CYS A 40 -17.23 -14.62 -1.31
C CYS A 40 -16.58 -15.99 -1.06
N VAL A 41 -15.25 -16.01 -0.95
CA VAL A 41 -14.44 -17.24 -0.83
C VAL A 41 -13.92 -17.46 0.60
N ASP A 42 -14.51 -16.77 1.58
CA ASP A 42 -14.11 -16.80 2.99
C ASP A 42 -14.52 -18.10 3.70
N GLU A 43 -15.53 -18.81 3.16
CA GLU A 43 -15.94 -20.15 3.63
C GLU A 43 -15.22 -21.28 2.86
N GLY A 44 -14.31 -20.97 1.93
CA GLY A 44 -13.55 -21.93 1.12
C GLY A 44 -13.58 -21.64 -0.39
N PRO A 45 -12.77 -22.35 -1.18
CA PRO A 45 -12.66 -22.12 -2.62
C PRO A 45 -13.87 -22.66 -3.40
N ILE A 46 -14.19 -22.01 -4.51
CA ILE A 46 -15.30 -22.38 -5.38
C ILE A 46 -14.82 -23.36 -6.45
N ASP A 47 -15.08 -24.67 -6.23
CA ASP A 47 -14.68 -25.82 -7.07
C ASP A 47 -14.62 -25.54 -8.58
N TYR A 48 -15.69 -24.96 -9.14
CA TYR A 48 -15.85 -24.84 -10.59
C TYR A 48 -15.11 -23.63 -11.22
N LEU A 49 -14.66 -22.69 -10.38
CA LEU A 49 -13.80 -21.56 -10.77
C LEU A 49 -12.30 -21.94 -10.75
N GLY A 50 -11.94 -23.07 -10.14
CA GLY A 50 -10.58 -23.61 -10.18
C GLY A 50 -9.54 -22.68 -9.57
N GLU A 51 -8.36 -22.67 -10.15
CA GLU A 51 -7.25 -21.80 -9.77
C GLU A 51 -7.49 -20.39 -10.34
N MET A 52 -7.88 -19.44 -9.48
CA MET A 52 -8.44 -18.14 -9.88
C MET A 52 -7.76 -16.95 -9.19
N LEU A 53 -7.55 -15.87 -9.96
CA LEU A 53 -7.28 -14.51 -9.50
C LEU A 53 -8.53 -13.65 -9.72
N ALA A 54 -8.91 -12.85 -8.74
CA ALA A 54 -9.99 -11.88 -8.82
C ALA A 54 -9.46 -10.48 -8.44
N PRO A 55 -8.91 -9.70 -9.40
CA PRO A 55 -8.58 -8.29 -9.18
C PRO A 55 -9.81 -7.44 -8.84
N TYR A 56 -10.96 -7.69 -9.49
CA TYR A 56 -12.25 -7.04 -9.23
C TYR A 56 -13.37 -7.92 -9.82
N TRP A 57 -13.76 -9.00 -9.14
CA TRP A 57 -14.82 -9.87 -9.67
C TRP A 57 -16.21 -9.28 -9.39
N ASP A 58 -16.81 -8.69 -10.41
CA ASP A 58 -18.21 -8.20 -10.46
C ASP A 58 -18.85 -8.57 -11.82
N ASP A 59 -20.17 -8.39 -11.95
CA ASP A 59 -20.88 -8.61 -13.21
C ASP A 59 -20.61 -7.44 -14.17
N LEU A 60 -19.62 -7.60 -15.06
CA LEU A 60 -19.10 -6.58 -15.98
C LEU A 60 -19.43 -6.88 -17.45
N ASP A 61 -19.64 -5.84 -18.26
CA ASP A 61 -20.07 -5.97 -19.66
C ASP A 61 -19.27 -5.09 -20.64
N ASN A 62 -18.17 -5.61 -21.15
CA ASN A 62 -17.35 -4.96 -22.18
C ASN A 62 -17.90 -5.09 -23.62
N ARG A 63 -19.19 -5.41 -23.82
CA ARG A 63 -19.80 -5.53 -25.17
C ARG A 63 -20.21 -4.18 -25.77
N THR A 64 -20.35 -3.15 -24.93
CA THR A 64 -20.88 -1.84 -25.31
C THR A 64 -19.94 -0.67 -24.97
N GLU A 65 -19.20 -0.77 -23.87
CA GLU A 65 -18.26 0.24 -23.40
C GLU A 65 -17.04 -0.44 -22.75
N GLY A 66 -15.87 0.17 -22.84
CA GLY A 66 -14.61 -0.38 -22.35
C GLY A 66 -13.96 -1.46 -23.23
N ALA A 67 -12.79 -1.92 -22.78
CA ALA A 67 -11.95 -2.92 -23.43
C ALA A 67 -11.31 -3.85 -22.40
N ILE A 68 -10.74 -4.97 -22.88
CA ILE A 68 -9.84 -5.81 -22.08
C ILE A 68 -8.55 -5.96 -22.89
N GLU A 69 -7.48 -5.35 -22.38
CA GLU A 69 -6.20 -5.21 -23.06
C GLU A 69 -5.11 -6.03 -22.33
N THR A 70 -4.00 -6.28 -23.02
CA THR A 70 -2.86 -7.00 -22.43
C THR A 70 -1.53 -6.46 -22.94
N ALA A 71 -0.59 -6.19 -22.04
CA ALA A 71 0.74 -5.69 -22.37
C ALA A 71 1.85 -6.56 -21.78
N VAL A 72 3.04 -6.53 -22.41
CA VAL A 72 4.27 -7.11 -21.85
C VAL A 72 5.26 -5.98 -21.63
N ILE A 73 5.55 -5.67 -20.37
CA ILE A 73 6.51 -4.64 -19.96
C ILE A 73 7.83 -5.31 -19.58
N GLY A 74 8.95 -4.61 -19.73
CA GLY A 74 10.28 -5.13 -19.39
C GLY A 74 10.88 -6.04 -20.47
N GLN A 75 11.87 -6.85 -20.09
CA GLN A 75 12.60 -7.80 -20.94
C GLN A 75 13.00 -9.03 -20.10
N GLU A 76 13.15 -10.20 -20.72
CA GLU A 76 13.51 -11.45 -20.04
C GLU A 76 14.81 -11.31 -19.21
N PRO A 77 14.88 -11.83 -17.96
CA PRO A 77 13.86 -12.57 -17.21
C PRO A 77 12.96 -11.69 -16.31
N ASN A 78 12.94 -10.38 -16.53
CA ASN A 78 12.21 -9.40 -15.73
C ASN A 78 11.05 -8.79 -16.53
N ARG A 79 10.23 -9.62 -17.17
CA ARG A 79 8.98 -9.18 -17.78
C ARG A 79 7.86 -9.08 -16.75
N VAL A 80 6.93 -8.17 -17.01
CA VAL A 80 5.62 -8.10 -16.37
C VAL A 80 4.57 -8.35 -17.45
N PHE A 81 3.64 -9.26 -17.21
CA PHE A 81 2.47 -9.43 -18.06
C PHE A 81 1.28 -8.74 -17.40
N VAL A 82 0.78 -7.71 -18.07
CA VAL A 82 -0.32 -6.86 -17.62
C VAL A 82 -1.60 -7.30 -18.33
N ILE A 83 -2.69 -7.39 -17.59
CA ILE A 83 -4.05 -7.57 -18.10
C ILE A 83 -4.91 -6.46 -17.50
N GLU A 84 -5.48 -5.60 -18.34
CA GLU A 84 -6.25 -4.42 -17.95
C GLU A 84 -7.70 -4.55 -18.44
N TRP A 85 -8.65 -4.19 -17.57
CA TRP A 85 -10.03 -3.88 -17.93
C TRP A 85 -10.13 -2.36 -17.91
N ASP A 86 -10.15 -1.72 -19.08
CA ASP A 86 -10.21 -0.25 -19.20
C ASP A 86 -11.63 0.21 -19.57
N GLY A 87 -12.19 1.13 -18.79
CA GLY A 87 -13.49 1.76 -19.06
C GLY A 87 -14.66 0.76 -19.09
N VAL A 88 -14.57 -0.36 -18.38
CA VAL A 88 -15.58 -1.43 -18.46
C VAL A 88 -16.77 -1.10 -17.56
N MET A 89 -17.96 -1.05 -18.15
CA MET A 89 -19.22 -0.84 -17.42
C MET A 89 -19.68 -2.11 -16.67
N ARG A 90 -20.44 -1.93 -15.59
CA ARG A 90 -21.20 -3.04 -14.96
C ARG A 90 -22.33 -3.50 -15.89
N TYR A 91 -22.76 -4.77 -15.78
CA TYR A 91 -23.88 -5.28 -16.58
C TYR A 91 -25.17 -4.55 -16.21
N PHE A 92 -25.86 -4.01 -17.24
CA PHE A 92 -26.97 -3.05 -17.10
C PHE A 92 -26.62 -1.70 -16.41
N GLY A 93 -25.35 -1.36 -16.23
CA GLY A 93 -24.91 -0.03 -15.79
C GLY A 93 -25.25 1.09 -16.77
N GLU A 94 -25.14 2.35 -16.33
CA GLU A 94 -25.28 3.51 -17.21
C GLU A 94 -23.99 3.74 -18.03
N SER A 95 -24.10 4.36 -19.21
CA SER A 95 -22.93 4.61 -20.06
C SER A 95 -22.07 5.73 -19.46
N GLY A 96 -20.76 5.49 -19.36
CA GLY A 96 -19.84 6.28 -18.55
C GLY A 96 -19.84 5.96 -17.04
N ASP A 97 -20.58 4.94 -16.59
CA ASP A 97 -20.48 4.37 -15.23
C ASP A 97 -19.56 3.13 -15.29
N THR A 98 -18.25 3.36 -15.24
CA THR A 98 -17.21 2.42 -15.67
C THR A 98 -16.09 2.28 -14.66
N VAL A 99 -15.46 1.10 -14.60
CA VAL A 99 -14.24 0.85 -13.83
C VAL A 99 -13.01 0.66 -14.75
N THR A 100 -11.85 1.16 -14.31
CA THR A 100 -10.53 0.82 -14.91
C THR A 100 -9.61 0.23 -13.85
N PHE A 101 -9.19 -1.02 -14.06
CA PHE A 101 -8.29 -1.77 -13.17
C PHE A 101 -7.47 -2.80 -13.94
N GLU A 102 -6.31 -3.19 -13.39
CA GLU A 102 -5.42 -4.18 -14.00
C GLU A 102 -4.87 -5.19 -12.99
N VAL A 103 -4.39 -6.32 -13.52
CA VAL A 103 -3.56 -7.30 -12.82
C VAL A 103 -2.22 -7.47 -13.53
N GLN A 104 -1.15 -7.41 -12.76
CA GLN A 104 0.22 -7.61 -13.19
C GLN A 104 0.77 -8.94 -12.66
N LEU A 105 1.31 -9.76 -13.55
CA LEU A 105 2.01 -11.01 -13.24
C LEU A 105 3.52 -10.82 -13.50
N PHE A 106 4.38 -11.15 -12.53
CA PHE A 106 5.83 -10.89 -12.60
C PHE A 106 6.64 -12.16 -12.93
N GLU A 107 7.49 -12.11 -13.96
CA GLU A 107 8.19 -13.28 -14.52
C GLU A 107 9.11 -14.03 -13.55
N THR A 108 10.04 -13.31 -12.89
CA THR A 108 11.02 -13.97 -12.00
C THR A 108 10.47 -14.24 -10.60
N THR A 109 9.58 -13.39 -10.09
CA THR A 109 9.12 -13.45 -8.70
C THR A 109 7.78 -14.16 -8.50
N ASN A 110 7.02 -14.42 -9.58
CA ASN A 110 5.65 -14.95 -9.54
C ASN A 110 4.67 -14.12 -8.68
N GLN A 111 5.02 -12.87 -8.35
CA GLN A 111 4.16 -11.95 -7.63
C GLN A 111 2.94 -11.55 -8.48
N VAL A 112 1.84 -11.27 -7.79
CA VAL A 112 0.61 -10.74 -8.39
C VAL A 112 0.35 -9.37 -7.77
N VAL A 113 0.11 -8.36 -8.61
CA VAL A 113 -0.31 -7.03 -8.17
C VAL A 113 -1.62 -6.67 -8.86
N TYR A 114 -2.61 -6.23 -8.10
CA TYR A 114 -3.82 -5.59 -8.60
C TYR A 114 -3.65 -4.08 -8.49
N LEU A 115 -3.89 -3.31 -9.55
CA LEU A 115 -3.86 -1.84 -9.52
C LEU A 115 -5.20 -1.29 -10.01
N TYR A 116 -5.64 -0.19 -9.38
CA TYR A 116 -6.93 0.43 -9.64
C TYR A 116 -6.72 1.87 -10.10
N GLN A 117 -7.29 2.27 -11.24
CA GLN A 117 -7.19 3.64 -11.74
C GLN A 117 -8.44 4.45 -11.37
N ASP A 118 -9.62 3.88 -11.61
CA ASP A 118 -10.93 4.47 -11.33
C ASP A 118 -11.92 3.35 -10.95
N LEU A 119 -12.54 3.47 -9.77
CA LEU A 119 -13.57 2.59 -9.23
C LEU A 119 -14.80 3.38 -8.74
N THR A 120 -14.90 4.67 -9.07
CA THR A 120 -15.96 5.56 -8.57
C THR A 120 -17.22 5.44 -9.43
N THR A 121 -18.00 4.36 -9.20
CA THR A 121 -19.28 4.13 -9.89
C THR A 121 -20.49 4.75 -9.17
N PHE A 122 -21.61 4.90 -9.88
CA PHE A 122 -22.88 5.35 -9.31
C PHE A 122 -23.58 4.26 -8.48
N GLU A 123 -23.44 2.99 -8.88
CA GLU A 123 -23.89 1.83 -8.10
C GLU A 123 -22.70 0.94 -7.74
N TYR A 124 -22.57 0.64 -6.44
CA TYR A 124 -21.47 -0.13 -5.82
C TYR A 124 -20.05 0.41 -6.07
N PRO A 125 -19.75 1.69 -5.78
CA PRO A 125 -18.39 2.24 -5.87
C PRO A 125 -17.41 1.45 -5.00
N ASN A 126 -16.11 1.63 -5.28
CA ASN A 126 -15.02 1.13 -4.42
C ASN A 126 -15.03 -0.39 -4.16
N GLY A 127 -15.72 -1.18 -5.00
CA GLY A 127 -15.81 -2.63 -4.82
C GLY A 127 -16.96 -3.12 -3.95
N ALA A 128 -17.96 -2.29 -3.63
CA ALA A 128 -19.07 -2.66 -2.75
C ALA A 128 -19.96 -3.84 -3.23
N ASN A 129 -19.76 -4.38 -4.43
CA ASN A 129 -20.33 -5.66 -4.89
C ASN A 129 -19.28 -6.68 -5.37
N ALA A 130 -18.01 -6.29 -5.45
CA ALA A 130 -16.94 -7.10 -6.05
C ALA A 130 -16.27 -8.03 -5.03
N LEU A 131 -15.68 -9.13 -5.51
CA LEU A 131 -14.67 -9.89 -4.75
C LEU A 131 -13.26 -9.50 -5.24
N VAL A 132 -12.40 -9.09 -4.32
CA VAL A 132 -10.97 -8.90 -4.53
C VAL A 132 -10.21 -9.97 -3.75
N GLY A 133 -9.45 -10.81 -4.45
CA GLY A 133 -8.71 -11.91 -3.84
C GLY A 133 -8.23 -12.97 -4.82
N MET A 134 -8.01 -14.19 -4.34
CA MET A 134 -7.66 -15.36 -5.14
C MET A 134 -7.98 -16.68 -4.42
N GLN A 135 -8.00 -17.79 -5.15
CA GLN A 135 -8.23 -19.12 -4.60
C GLN A 135 -7.41 -20.22 -5.30
N SER A 136 -7.15 -21.29 -4.56
CA SER A 136 -6.72 -22.60 -5.07
C SER A 136 -7.71 -23.67 -4.62
N VAL A 137 -8.31 -24.37 -5.59
CA VAL A 137 -9.11 -25.58 -5.36
C VAL A 137 -8.17 -26.78 -5.14
N GLN A 138 -6.98 -26.77 -5.74
CA GLN A 138 -5.98 -27.83 -5.54
C GLN A 138 -5.44 -27.89 -4.10
N LEU A 139 -5.32 -26.73 -3.43
CA LEU A 139 -4.77 -26.62 -2.07
C LEU A 139 -5.81 -26.31 -0.98
N ASP A 140 -7.11 -26.29 -1.33
CA ASP A 140 -8.23 -25.98 -0.42
C ASP A 140 -8.04 -24.65 0.36
N THR A 141 -7.59 -23.60 -0.33
CA THR A 141 -7.19 -22.33 0.29
C THR A 141 -7.62 -21.11 -0.52
N THR A 142 -7.87 -20.01 0.18
CA THR A 142 -8.33 -18.74 -0.38
C THR A 142 -7.57 -17.58 0.26
N LEU A 143 -7.50 -16.44 -0.43
CA LEU A 143 -6.93 -15.19 0.06
C LEU A 143 -7.85 -14.04 -0.38
N THR A 144 -8.79 -13.66 0.48
CA THR A 144 -9.66 -12.48 0.28
C THR A 144 -8.95 -11.22 0.77
N TYR A 145 -8.98 -10.15 -0.02
CA TYR A 145 -8.73 -8.79 0.45
C TYR A 145 -10.04 -8.10 0.85
N SER A 146 -11.07 -8.19 0.00
CA SER A 146 -12.42 -7.72 0.30
C SER A 146 -13.49 -8.50 -0.48
N CYS A 147 -14.72 -8.56 0.06
CA CYS A 147 -15.87 -9.08 -0.67
C CYS A 147 -17.12 -8.24 -0.37
N ARG A 148 -17.65 -7.57 -1.40
CA ARG A 148 -18.83 -6.69 -1.32
C ARG A 148 -18.72 -5.61 -0.24
N ASP A 149 -17.57 -4.94 -0.22
CA ASP A 149 -17.17 -3.97 0.80
C ASP A 149 -16.50 -2.77 0.12
N ASP A 150 -16.81 -1.54 0.52
CA ASP A 150 -16.49 -0.30 -0.23
C ASP A 150 -15.08 0.26 0.06
N VAL A 151 -14.12 -0.66 0.21
CA VAL A 151 -12.77 -0.45 0.78
C VAL A 151 -11.66 -0.26 -0.26
N LEU A 152 -11.94 -0.32 -1.56
CA LEU A 152 -10.96 0.01 -2.60
C LEU A 152 -10.91 1.52 -2.83
N ALA A 153 -9.80 2.02 -3.37
CA ALA A 153 -9.65 3.44 -3.71
C ALA A 153 -9.10 3.63 -5.12
N ASP A 154 -9.50 4.72 -5.78
CA ASP A 154 -8.88 5.16 -7.03
C ASP A 154 -7.36 5.35 -6.85
N LYS A 155 -6.58 4.97 -7.86
CA LYS A 155 -5.10 5.09 -7.90
C LYS A 155 -4.36 4.26 -6.84
N SER A 156 -5.04 3.28 -6.23
CA SER A 156 -4.46 2.35 -5.24
C SER A 156 -4.07 0.99 -5.85
N GLY A 157 -3.72 0.02 -5.00
CA GLY A 157 -3.43 -1.34 -5.41
C GLY A 157 -3.26 -2.31 -4.25
N VAL A 158 -3.33 -3.61 -4.55
CA VAL A 158 -3.13 -4.72 -3.59
C VAL A 158 -2.06 -5.66 -4.16
N THR A 159 -1.03 -5.97 -3.36
CA THR A 159 0.07 -6.87 -3.76
C THR A 159 -0.03 -8.18 -3.01
N PHE A 160 -0.08 -9.28 -3.75
CA PHE A 160 0.03 -10.64 -3.22
C PHE A 160 1.44 -11.17 -3.51
N VAL A 161 2.23 -11.27 -2.44
CA VAL A 161 3.62 -11.74 -2.52
C VAL A 161 3.65 -13.26 -2.62
N TYR A 162 4.26 -13.78 -3.69
CA TYR A 162 4.57 -15.20 -3.79
C TYR A 162 5.67 -15.54 -2.76
N PRO A 163 5.45 -16.48 -1.82
CA PRO A 163 6.42 -16.74 -0.76
C PRO A 163 7.55 -17.65 -1.24
N GLU A 164 8.80 -17.36 -0.84
CA GLU A 164 9.98 -18.17 -1.23
C GLU A 164 9.95 -19.61 -0.69
N THR A 165 9.12 -19.89 0.32
CA THR A 165 8.84 -21.23 0.84
C THR A 165 7.33 -21.42 1.03
N PRO A 166 6.78 -22.63 0.84
CA PRO A 166 5.37 -22.90 1.11
C PRO A 166 5.02 -22.56 2.57
N ASN A 167 3.96 -21.78 2.78
CA ASN A 167 3.53 -21.36 4.11
C ASN A 167 3.16 -22.61 4.94
N PRO A 168 3.84 -22.91 6.07
CA PRO A 168 3.69 -24.18 6.77
C PRO A 168 2.34 -24.34 7.50
N ASP A 169 1.72 -23.23 7.88
CA ASP A 169 0.55 -23.20 8.76
C ASP A 169 -0.76 -23.00 7.97
N LEU A 170 -1.12 -23.96 7.11
CA LEU A 170 -2.45 -24.00 6.47
C LEU A 170 -3.54 -24.57 7.39
N GLU A 171 -3.19 -25.27 8.47
CA GLU A 171 -4.15 -25.71 9.51
C GLU A 171 -4.38 -24.63 10.58
N GLY A 172 -5.06 -23.54 10.22
CA GLY A 172 -5.62 -22.59 11.20
C GLY A 172 -5.26 -21.12 10.98
N ALA A 173 -5.83 -20.50 9.95
CA ALA A 173 -5.77 -19.05 9.76
C ALA A 173 -6.68 -18.31 10.77
N GLU A 174 -6.09 -17.82 11.87
CA GLU A 174 -6.59 -16.58 12.49
C GLU A 174 -5.99 -15.39 11.72
N ASN A 175 -6.80 -14.35 11.46
CA ASN A 175 -6.35 -13.14 10.74
C ASN A 175 -5.38 -12.33 11.62
N GLY A 176 -4.09 -12.67 11.56
CA GLY A 176 -3.01 -11.99 12.25
C GLY A 176 -1.89 -11.61 11.30
N ILE A 177 -1.58 -10.31 11.22
CA ILE A 177 -0.33 -9.83 10.63
C ILE A 177 0.80 -10.40 11.49
N ARG A 178 1.64 -11.26 10.92
CA ARG A 178 2.88 -11.69 11.55
C ARG A 178 4.04 -10.76 11.13
N PRO A 179 4.82 -10.21 12.08
CA PRO A 179 6.15 -9.69 11.78
C PRO A 179 7.11 -10.86 11.45
N ASP A 180 8.39 -10.53 11.29
CA ASP A 180 9.50 -11.45 11.03
C ASP A 180 9.54 -12.12 9.64
N PHE A 181 10.00 -11.37 8.63
CA PHE A 181 10.74 -11.98 7.52
C PHE A 181 11.98 -11.15 7.16
N ILE A 182 13.15 -11.59 7.64
CA ILE A 182 14.44 -10.95 7.34
C ILE A 182 14.92 -11.41 5.96
N GLY A 183 14.68 -10.59 4.94
CA GLY A 183 15.30 -10.74 3.63
C GLY A 183 16.79 -10.35 3.63
N PRO A 184 17.57 -10.73 2.59
CA PRO A 184 18.89 -10.16 2.35
C PRO A 184 18.78 -8.66 2.01
N PRO A 185 19.80 -7.83 2.31
CA PRO A 185 19.69 -6.37 2.26
C PRO A 185 19.34 -5.87 0.85
N GLU A 186 18.29 -5.06 0.76
CA GLU A 186 17.82 -4.53 -0.52
C GLU A 186 18.77 -3.48 -1.10
N THR A 187 19.27 -3.72 -2.31
CA THR A 187 19.50 -2.61 -3.24
C THR A 187 18.14 -2.23 -3.83
N MET A 188 17.52 -1.20 -3.24
CA MET A 188 16.16 -0.70 -3.52
C MET A 188 15.73 -0.87 -4.98
N ARG A 189 14.57 -1.50 -5.21
CA ARG A 189 13.85 -1.34 -6.49
C ARG A 189 13.15 0.03 -6.45
N PRO A 190 13.34 0.92 -7.44
CA PRO A 190 12.74 2.25 -7.38
C PRO A 190 11.21 2.20 -7.34
N ILE A 191 10.61 2.71 -6.27
CA ILE A 191 9.18 3.02 -6.25
C ILE A 191 8.94 4.07 -7.33
N THR A 192 8.04 3.78 -8.27
CA THR A 192 7.75 4.69 -9.39
C THR A 192 6.75 5.75 -8.91
N PRO A 193 7.15 7.03 -8.81
CA PRO A 193 6.28 8.08 -8.27
C PRO A 193 5.05 8.29 -9.15
N LYS A 194 3.91 8.58 -8.51
CA LYS A 194 2.64 8.93 -9.16
C LYS A 194 2.08 10.24 -8.55
N GLY A 195 1.14 10.89 -9.24
CA GLY A 195 0.38 12.04 -8.73
C GLY A 195 1.22 13.18 -8.15
N ASP A 196 0.92 13.57 -6.91
CA ASP A 196 1.60 14.65 -6.18
C ASP A 196 3.08 14.32 -5.92
N VAL A 197 3.40 13.04 -5.64
CA VAL A 197 4.78 12.57 -5.45
C VAL A 197 5.58 12.66 -6.76
N ALA A 198 4.97 12.35 -7.90
CA ALA A 198 5.59 12.58 -9.22
C ALA A 198 5.83 14.07 -9.51
N THR A 199 4.92 14.93 -9.07
CA THR A 199 5.09 16.39 -9.18
C THR A 199 6.23 16.87 -8.29
N LEU A 200 6.30 16.40 -7.03
CA LEU A 200 7.39 16.70 -6.10
C LEU A 200 8.75 16.24 -6.64
N VAL A 201 8.87 14.97 -7.07
CA VAL A 201 10.12 14.41 -7.63
C VAL A 201 10.56 15.16 -8.88
N ASN A 202 9.65 15.51 -9.79
CA ASN A 202 9.98 16.29 -10.99
C ASN A 202 10.49 17.70 -10.66
N GLU A 203 9.84 18.41 -9.73
CA GLU A 203 10.21 19.80 -9.39
C GLU A 203 11.53 19.83 -8.59
N LEU A 204 11.74 18.86 -7.68
CA LEU A 204 13.03 18.62 -7.03
C LEU A 204 14.14 18.26 -8.03
N SER A 205 13.84 17.49 -9.08
CA SER A 205 14.82 17.17 -10.13
C SER A 205 15.22 18.39 -10.97
N GLN A 206 14.39 19.44 -11.01
CA GLN A 206 14.64 20.67 -11.77
C GLN A 206 15.28 21.80 -10.94
N ALA A 207 14.90 21.95 -9.66
CA ALA A 207 15.35 23.06 -8.81
C ALA A 207 15.85 22.64 -7.41
N GLY A 208 15.89 21.34 -7.09
CA GLY A 208 16.25 20.83 -5.77
C GLY A 208 15.30 21.32 -4.68
N LEU A 209 15.77 21.35 -3.43
CA LEU A 209 15.00 21.83 -2.27
C LEU A 209 14.51 23.29 -2.39
N GLU A 210 15.04 24.09 -3.34
CA GLU A 210 14.54 25.45 -3.61
C GLU A 210 13.10 25.44 -4.20
N ALA A 211 12.63 24.29 -4.72
CA ALA A 211 11.24 24.12 -5.17
C ALA A 211 10.21 24.08 -4.03
N LEU A 212 10.61 23.71 -2.81
CA LEU A 212 9.68 23.35 -1.73
C LEU A 212 8.74 24.49 -1.27
N PRO A 213 9.18 25.77 -1.17
CA PRO A 213 8.28 26.87 -0.84
C PRO A 213 7.24 27.16 -1.93
N ASP A 214 7.62 27.09 -3.21
CA ASP A 214 6.70 27.31 -4.33
C ASP A 214 5.71 26.14 -4.48
N LEU A 215 6.14 24.91 -4.19
CA LEU A 215 5.26 23.75 -4.05
C LEU A 215 4.27 23.90 -2.88
N GLN A 216 4.73 24.33 -1.71
CA GLN A 216 3.86 24.60 -0.56
C GLN A 216 2.76 25.62 -0.91
N VAL A 217 3.13 26.71 -1.60
CA VAL A 217 2.17 27.70 -2.10
C VAL A 217 1.25 27.11 -3.17
N ARG A 218 1.73 26.21 -4.05
CA ARG A 218 0.89 25.52 -5.04
C ARG A 218 -0.19 24.67 -4.36
N TRP A 219 0.20 23.76 -3.47
CA TRP A 219 -0.72 22.84 -2.79
C TRP A 219 -1.79 23.58 -1.97
N LEU A 220 -1.40 24.67 -1.28
CA LEU A 220 -2.32 25.53 -0.52
C LEU A 220 -3.38 26.25 -1.38
N ASN A 221 -3.15 26.40 -2.70
CA ASN A 221 -4.08 27.05 -3.63
C ASN A 221 -4.93 26.06 -4.46
N GLU A 222 -4.83 24.76 -4.20
CA GLU A 222 -5.73 23.76 -4.82
C GLU A 222 -7.14 23.76 -4.20
N VAL A 223 -8.01 22.90 -4.70
CA VAL A 223 -9.40 22.77 -4.23
C VAL A 223 -9.76 21.28 -4.10
N PRO A 224 -9.80 20.72 -2.87
CA PRO A 224 -9.36 21.33 -1.61
C PRO A 224 -7.84 21.58 -1.57
N GLY A 225 -7.44 22.70 -0.96
CA GLY A 225 -6.02 23.02 -0.77
C GLY A 225 -5.38 22.12 0.27
N ARG A 226 -4.17 21.62 -0.01
CA ARG A 226 -3.39 20.78 0.92
C ARG A 226 -2.32 21.64 1.59
N GLU A 227 -2.26 21.60 2.91
CA GLU A 227 -1.08 22.05 3.65
C GLU A 227 0.08 21.09 3.37
N ALA A 228 1.30 21.58 3.37
CA ALA A 228 2.49 20.76 3.16
C ALA A 228 3.60 21.15 4.13
N THR A 229 4.23 20.15 4.75
CA THR A 229 5.36 20.31 5.68
C THR A 229 6.43 19.27 5.35
N TRP A 230 7.69 19.57 5.68
CA TRP A 230 8.79 18.67 5.38
C TRP A 230 9.93 18.80 6.39
N GLN A 231 10.75 17.75 6.46
CA GLN A 231 11.97 17.71 7.25
C GLN A 231 13.04 16.93 6.49
N LEU A 232 14.31 17.25 6.73
CA LEU A 232 15.46 16.45 6.30
C LEU A 232 15.90 15.57 7.46
N LEU A 233 16.08 14.28 7.22
CA LEU A 233 16.52 13.29 8.23
C LEU A 233 17.42 12.25 7.56
N ASN A 234 18.58 11.93 8.14
CA ASN A 234 19.33 10.73 7.78
C ASN A 234 18.61 9.50 8.38
N MET A 235 17.80 8.84 7.56
CA MET A 235 17.02 7.65 7.86
C MET A 235 17.51 6.42 7.07
N SER A 236 18.29 6.61 6.00
CA SER A 236 18.84 5.53 5.16
C SER A 236 20.20 5.00 5.62
N GLY A 237 20.99 5.82 6.32
CA GLY A 237 22.35 5.49 6.74
C GLY A 237 23.44 5.69 5.69
N ASP A 238 23.15 6.30 4.54
CA ASP A 238 24.13 6.52 3.45
C ASP A 238 24.98 7.82 3.58
N GLU A 239 24.86 8.49 4.74
CA GLU A 239 25.38 9.83 5.09
C GLU A 239 24.64 11.03 4.43
N ALA A 240 23.64 10.81 3.58
CA ALA A 240 22.72 11.87 3.14
C ALA A 240 21.59 12.12 4.15
N GLU A 241 20.70 13.06 3.82
CA GLU A 241 19.43 13.26 4.52
C GLU A 241 18.29 13.05 3.52
N GLU A 242 17.38 12.14 3.85
CA GLU A 242 16.11 11.95 3.14
C GLU A 242 15.19 13.14 3.34
N LEU A 243 14.47 13.51 2.28
CA LEU A 243 13.36 14.45 2.38
C LEU A 243 12.09 13.69 2.79
N VAL A 244 11.70 13.86 4.04
CA VAL A 244 10.35 13.53 4.51
C VAL A 244 9.42 14.67 4.09
N TYR A 245 8.34 14.36 3.36
CA TYR A 245 7.33 15.32 2.92
C TYR A 245 5.93 14.84 3.31
N LEU A 246 5.19 15.68 4.02
CA LEU A 246 3.84 15.41 4.53
C LEU A 246 2.85 16.41 3.92
N TRP A 247 1.94 15.91 3.08
CA TRP A 247 0.72 16.63 2.68
C TRP A 247 -0.39 16.38 3.70
N ARG A 248 -1.27 17.38 3.87
CA ARG A 248 -2.47 17.30 4.72
C ARG A 248 -3.62 18.12 4.15
N GLY A 249 -4.74 17.47 3.86
CA GLY A 249 -6.01 18.16 3.57
C GLY A 249 -6.61 18.83 4.81
N PRO A 250 -7.59 19.74 4.63
CA PRO A 250 -8.35 20.28 5.76
C PRO A 250 -9.28 19.20 6.33
N ALA A 251 -9.70 19.33 7.60
CA ALA A 251 -10.59 18.40 8.32
C ALA A 251 -11.85 17.87 7.58
N ALA A 252 -12.30 18.54 6.52
CA ALA A 252 -13.45 18.12 5.70
C ALA A 252 -13.07 17.16 4.55
N TYR A 253 -11.78 16.96 4.29
CA TYR A 253 -11.19 16.04 3.32
C TYR A 253 -10.00 15.32 3.98
N PRO A 254 -10.24 14.55 5.06
CA PRO A 254 -9.17 13.92 5.83
C PRO A 254 -8.38 12.94 4.98
N GLU A 255 -8.96 12.33 3.94
CA GLU A 255 -8.31 11.35 3.04
C GLU A 255 -7.11 11.91 2.25
N LEU A 256 -6.82 13.20 2.37
CA LEU A 256 -5.74 13.89 1.69
C LEU A 256 -4.51 14.11 2.58
N ALA A 257 -4.24 13.18 3.51
CA ALA A 257 -2.99 13.13 4.26
C ALA A 257 -2.08 12.03 3.68
N GLN A 258 -0.91 12.43 3.20
CA GLN A 258 0.02 11.55 2.50
C GLN A 258 1.44 11.86 2.96
N LEU A 259 2.20 10.81 3.27
CA LEU A 259 3.61 10.85 3.61
C LEU A 259 4.42 10.28 2.44
N ALA A 260 5.37 11.06 1.93
CA ALA A 260 6.43 10.54 1.08
C ALA A 260 7.79 10.71 1.76
N ILE A 261 8.70 9.75 1.55
CA ILE A 261 10.11 9.88 1.90
C ILE A 261 10.92 9.65 0.63
N LEU A 262 11.79 10.61 0.31
CA LEU A 262 12.62 10.60 -0.89
C LEU A 262 14.11 10.61 -0.50
N SER A 263 14.94 9.82 -1.16
CA SER A 263 16.40 10.05 -1.11
C SER A 263 16.71 11.36 -1.83
N TYR A 264 17.61 12.18 -1.26
CA TYR A 264 17.96 13.47 -1.84
C TYR A 264 19.47 13.70 -1.90
N GLY A 265 20.04 13.46 -3.08
CA GLY A 265 21.42 13.81 -3.42
C GLY A 265 21.49 15.03 -4.36
N VAL A 266 22.42 15.95 -4.09
CA VAL A 266 22.61 17.15 -4.94
C VAL A 266 23.19 16.74 -6.31
N GLY A 267 22.31 16.69 -7.31
CA GLY A 267 22.66 16.31 -8.70
C GLY A 267 22.26 14.88 -9.11
N SER A 268 21.49 14.18 -8.27
CA SER A 268 20.78 12.94 -8.62
C SER A 268 19.27 13.18 -8.66
N GLU A 269 18.55 12.42 -9.49
CA GLU A 269 17.08 12.36 -9.42
C GLU A 269 16.66 11.74 -8.07
N PRO A 270 15.71 12.34 -7.31
CA PRO A 270 15.24 11.77 -6.04
C PRO A 270 14.55 10.43 -6.27
N ALA A 271 14.94 9.39 -5.53
CA ALA A 271 14.22 8.11 -5.53
C ALA A 271 13.16 8.11 -4.42
N VAL A 272 11.98 7.58 -4.71
CA VAL A 272 10.94 7.35 -3.69
C VAL A 272 11.33 6.13 -2.85
N LEU A 273 11.35 6.31 -1.54
CA LEU A 273 11.65 5.29 -0.52
C LEU A 273 10.38 4.85 0.22
N LEU A 274 9.46 5.80 0.43
CA LEU A 274 8.13 5.58 0.99
C LEU A 274 7.13 6.48 0.26
N ASP A 275 5.94 5.96 -0.01
CA ASP A 275 4.77 6.69 -0.53
C ASP A 275 3.51 6.07 0.11
N GLN A 276 2.96 6.75 1.12
CA GLN A 276 1.94 6.19 2.02
C GLN A 276 0.83 7.21 2.32
N TRP A 277 -0.41 6.86 1.97
CA TRP A 277 -1.59 7.56 2.48
C TRP A 277 -1.76 7.24 3.97
N LEU A 278 -1.90 8.27 4.80
CA LEU A 278 -2.05 8.11 6.26
C LEU A 278 -3.52 7.96 6.67
N THR A 279 -4.45 8.40 5.82
CA THR A 279 -5.86 8.60 6.12
C THR A 279 -6.79 7.96 5.10
N THR A 280 -8.00 7.69 5.55
CA THR A 280 -9.19 7.44 4.71
C THR A 280 -10.23 8.54 4.94
N ARG A 281 -11.39 8.44 4.30
CA ARG A 281 -12.56 9.29 4.58
C ARG A 281 -13.20 9.05 5.96
N THR A 282 -12.79 8.03 6.73
CA THR A 282 -13.72 7.33 7.65
C THR A 282 -13.36 7.11 9.14
N THR A 283 -12.19 7.37 9.75
CA THR A 283 -10.90 7.97 9.38
C THR A 283 -9.79 7.30 10.24
N GLN A 284 -8.51 7.57 9.97
CA GLN A 284 -7.40 7.37 10.92
C GLN A 284 -6.34 8.45 10.68
N TYR A 285 -5.75 9.03 11.74
CA TYR A 285 -4.78 10.17 11.67
C TYR A 285 -5.23 11.39 10.83
N PRO A 286 -6.40 12.02 11.09
CA PRO A 286 -6.94 13.13 10.28
C PRO A 286 -6.10 14.42 10.25
N HIS A 287 -5.31 14.71 11.29
CA HIS A 287 -4.43 15.87 11.39
C HIS A 287 -3.01 15.48 11.89
N PRO A 288 -2.23 14.74 11.09
CA PRO A 288 -0.89 14.34 11.45
C PRO A 288 0.08 15.52 11.35
N ALA A 289 1.13 15.50 12.16
CA ALA A 289 2.21 16.49 12.14
C ALA A 289 3.58 15.83 12.41
N LEU A 290 4.64 16.38 11.81
CA LEU A 290 6.03 16.04 12.13
C LEU A 290 6.35 16.60 13.54
N GLU A 291 6.39 15.75 14.57
CA GLU A 291 6.43 16.20 15.98
C GLU A 291 7.84 16.09 16.59
N ALA A 292 8.57 15.00 16.32
CA ALA A 292 9.95 14.78 16.78
C ALA A 292 10.71 13.80 15.88
N ALA A 293 12.04 13.76 15.99
CA ALA A 293 12.88 12.78 15.31
C ALA A 293 14.12 12.44 16.15
N GLY A 294 14.63 11.21 16.00
CA GLY A 294 15.77 10.65 16.74
C GLY A 294 15.82 9.13 16.63
N ASP A 295 16.94 8.53 17.05
CA ASP A 295 17.13 7.07 17.07
C ASP A 295 16.30 6.42 18.19
N VAL A 296 15.11 5.93 17.83
CA VAL A 296 14.15 5.26 18.72
C VAL A 296 14.29 3.73 18.60
N THR A 297 14.69 3.23 17.44
CA THR A 297 14.85 1.78 17.19
C THR A 297 16.22 1.22 17.62
N GLY A 298 17.21 2.09 17.90
CA GLY A 298 18.52 1.72 18.45
C GLY A 298 19.53 1.23 17.40
N ASP A 299 19.30 1.49 16.12
CA ASP A 299 20.19 1.07 15.03
C ASP A 299 21.16 2.15 14.53
N GLY A 300 21.06 3.38 15.06
CA GLY A 300 21.91 4.52 14.72
C GLY A 300 21.38 5.43 13.61
N LEU A 301 20.20 5.13 13.07
CA LEU A 301 19.49 5.97 12.10
C LEU A 301 18.50 6.90 12.81
N GLN A 302 18.00 7.94 12.14
CA GLN A 302 16.91 8.76 12.71
C GLN A 302 15.57 8.16 12.35
N ASP A 303 14.75 7.90 13.36
CA ASP A 303 13.33 7.66 13.20
C ASP A 303 12.55 8.98 13.30
N LEU A 304 11.34 9.00 12.76
CA LEU A 304 10.43 10.14 12.76
C LEU A 304 9.17 9.80 13.56
N VAL A 305 8.76 10.71 14.45
CA VAL A 305 7.48 10.61 15.15
C VAL A 305 6.46 11.52 14.50
N LEU A 306 5.40 10.91 13.96
CA LEU A 306 4.15 11.60 13.61
C LEU A 306 3.20 11.57 14.79
N LEU A 307 2.65 12.72 15.16
CA LEU A 307 1.57 12.83 16.14
C LEU A 307 0.32 13.39 15.46
N ASP A 308 -0.82 12.74 15.65
CA ASP A 308 -2.11 13.30 15.30
C ASP A 308 -2.62 14.24 16.40
N GLN A 309 -3.11 15.42 16.01
CA GLN A 309 -3.49 16.47 16.96
C GLN A 309 -4.97 16.39 17.43
N ASP A 310 -5.80 15.56 16.79
CA ASP A 310 -7.24 15.42 17.09
C ASP A 310 -7.54 14.07 17.77
N GLU A 311 -7.07 12.96 17.20
CA GLU A 311 -7.20 11.59 17.72
C GLU A 311 -6.12 11.24 18.76
N LEU A 312 -5.04 12.04 18.83
CA LEU A 312 -3.97 11.93 19.84
C LEU A 312 -3.20 10.59 19.79
N THR A 313 -3.33 9.89 18.66
CA THR A 313 -2.60 8.68 18.25
C THR A 313 -1.27 9.03 17.58
N LEU A 314 -0.31 8.13 17.66
CA LEU A 314 1.05 8.32 17.18
C LEU A 314 1.46 7.23 16.19
N LEU A 315 2.34 7.58 15.25
CA LEU A 315 3.10 6.65 14.40
C LEU A 315 4.60 6.96 14.54
N LEU A 316 5.40 5.92 14.77
CA LEU A 316 6.84 5.93 14.49
C LEU A 316 7.05 5.54 13.03
N VAL A 317 7.72 6.37 12.25
CA VAL A 317 8.17 6.07 10.89
C VAL A 317 9.66 5.76 10.96
N THR A 318 10.02 4.54 10.58
CA THR A 318 11.38 3.99 10.76
C THR A 318 11.80 3.22 9.50
N ASN A 319 13.12 3.07 9.32
CA ASN A 319 13.77 2.25 8.31
C ASN A 319 14.52 1.07 8.97
N HIS A 320 14.00 0.55 10.08
CA HIS A 320 14.73 -0.41 10.91
C HIS A 320 15.19 -1.65 10.11
N GLY A 321 16.49 -1.92 10.16
CA GLY A 321 17.11 -3.02 9.41
C GLY A 321 17.03 -2.91 7.88
N GLY A 322 16.70 -1.73 7.34
CA GLY A 322 16.46 -1.49 5.91
C GLY A 322 15.01 -1.68 5.48
N VAL A 323 14.06 -1.75 6.42
CA VAL A 323 12.62 -1.90 6.14
C VAL A 323 11.87 -0.63 6.55
N TRP A 324 11.43 0.14 5.56
CA TRP A 324 10.55 1.30 5.73
C TRP A 324 9.17 0.89 6.22
N GLN A 325 8.75 1.41 7.37
CA GLN A 325 7.50 1.03 8.03
C GLN A 325 6.95 2.14 8.92
N LEU A 326 5.63 2.09 9.19
CA LEU A 326 4.93 2.99 10.11
C LEU A 326 4.33 2.14 11.24
N VAL A 327 4.68 2.44 12.49
CA VAL A 327 4.35 1.64 13.67
C VAL A 327 3.58 2.47 14.69
N SER A 328 2.34 2.06 14.97
CA SER A 328 1.43 2.77 15.89
C SER A 328 1.86 2.67 17.35
N SER A 329 1.55 3.69 18.15
CA SER A 329 1.68 3.60 19.61
C SER A 329 0.69 2.61 20.23
N PRO A 330 1.03 1.93 21.34
CA PRO A 330 0.11 1.02 22.05
C PRO A 330 -1.17 1.68 22.56
N GLU A 331 -1.12 2.98 22.84
CA GLU A 331 -2.26 3.78 23.31
C GLU A 331 -2.17 5.23 22.83
N ALA A 332 -3.32 5.93 22.83
CA ALA A 332 -3.44 7.35 22.52
C ALA A 332 -3.35 8.18 23.82
N CYS A 333 -2.42 9.13 23.87
CA CYS A 333 -2.12 9.90 25.09
C CYS A 333 -2.37 11.39 24.87
N LYS A 334 -2.87 12.11 25.88
CA LYS A 334 -3.41 13.47 25.72
C LYS A 334 -2.43 14.60 25.99
N GLY A 335 -1.30 14.29 26.61
CA GLY A 335 -0.30 15.26 27.02
C GLY A 335 0.79 15.48 25.96
N ARG A 336 1.94 15.98 26.42
CA ARG A 336 3.08 16.36 25.57
C ARG A 336 3.87 15.14 25.11
N LEU A 337 4.66 15.35 24.06
CA LEU A 337 5.69 14.42 23.59
C LEU A 337 7.08 14.85 24.06
N ALA A 338 7.97 13.88 24.25
CA ALA A 338 9.42 14.09 24.21
C ALA A 338 10.11 12.78 23.79
N LEU A 339 11.23 12.86 23.06
CA LEU A 339 12.16 11.74 22.93
C LEU A 339 13.20 11.84 24.04
N LEU A 340 13.35 10.79 24.85
CA LEU A 340 14.23 10.78 26.02
C LEU A 340 14.76 9.37 26.27
N ASP A 341 16.08 9.26 26.48
CA ASP A 341 16.71 8.17 27.25
C ASP A 341 16.17 8.24 28.69
N THR A 342 15.38 7.23 29.11
CA THR A 342 14.75 7.19 30.44
C THR A 342 15.33 6.17 31.42
N ASP A 343 16.00 5.11 30.93
CA ASP A 343 16.61 4.07 31.78
C ASP A 343 18.16 4.16 31.89
N GLY A 344 18.81 4.84 30.94
CA GLY A 344 20.25 5.04 30.87
C GLY A 344 21.02 4.16 29.88
N ASP A 345 20.36 3.37 29.03
CA ASP A 345 21.01 2.49 28.04
C ASP A 345 21.53 3.23 26.78
N ARG A 346 20.98 4.43 26.52
CA ARG A 346 21.21 5.38 25.41
C ARG A 346 20.37 5.22 24.14
N GLN A 347 19.34 4.39 24.16
CA GLN A 347 18.24 4.47 23.19
C GLN A 347 17.36 5.70 23.51
N LEU A 348 16.37 6.03 22.67
CA LEU A 348 15.39 7.08 22.95
C LEU A 348 13.97 6.52 23.01
N GLU A 349 13.33 6.64 24.15
CA GLU A 349 11.91 6.29 24.29
C GLU A 349 11.03 7.48 23.90
N ILE A 350 9.90 7.17 23.26
CA ILE A 350 8.82 8.11 23.04
C ILE A 350 8.06 8.31 24.35
N VAL A 351 8.40 9.37 25.07
CA VAL A 351 7.71 9.74 26.31
C VAL A 351 6.44 10.52 26.00
N ARG A 352 5.30 10.03 26.50
CA ARG A 352 3.99 10.69 26.45
C ARG A 352 3.48 11.00 27.86
N GLU A 353 2.73 12.08 27.99
CA GLU A 353 1.99 12.43 29.22
C GLU A 353 0.48 12.18 29.06
N ASP A 354 -0.25 12.04 30.17
CA ASP A 354 -1.71 11.83 30.23
C ASP A 354 -2.21 10.67 29.33
N CYS A 355 -1.61 9.50 29.49
CA CYS A 355 -1.99 8.25 28.83
C CYS A 355 -3.06 7.46 29.62
N PRO A 356 -3.80 6.53 28.99
CA PRO A 356 -4.70 5.60 29.68
C PRO A 356 -4.00 4.72 30.73
N SER A 357 -2.78 4.22 30.47
CA SER A 357 -2.02 3.40 31.43
C SER A 357 -1.38 4.20 32.58
N GLY A 358 -1.01 5.46 32.35
CA GLY A 358 -0.34 6.29 33.36
C GLY A 358 -0.20 7.79 33.03
N PRO A 359 0.10 8.64 34.03
CA PRO A 359 0.25 10.09 33.84
C PRO A 359 1.48 10.47 33.02
N ARG A 360 2.47 9.57 32.93
CA ARG A 360 3.62 9.60 32.03
C ARG A 360 3.98 8.16 31.70
N VAL A 361 4.26 7.88 30.43
CA VAL A 361 4.57 6.56 29.88
C VAL A 361 5.69 6.70 28.86
N SER A 362 6.59 5.71 28.79
CA SER A 362 7.60 5.58 27.74
C SER A 362 7.19 4.47 26.78
N PHE A 363 7.21 4.74 25.47
CA PHE A 363 7.18 3.70 24.45
C PHE A 363 8.59 3.48 23.90
N GLY A 364 9.13 2.27 24.06
CA GLY A 364 10.39 1.84 23.47
C GLY A 364 10.18 0.95 22.25
N TRP A 365 11.20 0.77 21.43
CA TRP A 365 11.19 -0.22 20.35
C TRP A 365 11.49 -1.62 20.87
N GLN A 366 10.67 -2.60 20.49
CA GLN A 366 10.95 -4.01 20.72
C GLN A 366 10.33 -4.86 19.60
N ASP A 367 11.10 -5.79 19.03
CA ASP A 367 10.63 -6.88 18.16
C ASP A 367 9.66 -6.43 17.04
N GLY A 368 9.96 -5.29 16.39
CA GLY A 368 9.17 -4.73 15.30
C GLY A 368 7.98 -3.83 15.72
N ALA A 369 7.83 -3.55 17.01
CA ALA A 369 6.72 -2.78 17.57
C ALA A 369 7.19 -1.70 18.56
N LEU A 370 6.31 -0.72 18.81
CA LEU A 370 6.39 0.10 20.03
C LEU A 370 5.76 -0.66 21.20
N VAL A 371 6.44 -0.70 22.34
CA VAL A 371 5.98 -1.34 23.58
C VAL A 371 6.06 -0.39 24.77
N VAL A 372 5.18 -0.57 25.76
CA VAL A 372 5.22 0.18 27.02
C VAL A 372 6.38 -0.33 27.89
N GLN A 373 7.28 0.58 28.28
CA GLN A 373 8.34 0.33 29.27
C GLN A 373 7.81 0.55 30.71
N GLU A 374 8.35 -0.17 31.70
CA GLU A 374 7.96 -0.10 33.14
C GLU A 374 8.80 0.88 34.01
#